data_AF-A0A502HRH2-F1
#
_entry.id   AF-A0A502HRH2-F1
#
_cell.length_a   1.000
_cell.length_b   1.000
_cell.length_c   1.000
_cell.angle_alpha   90.00
_cell.angle_beta   90.00
_cell.angle_gamma   90.00
#
_symmetry.space_group_name_H-M   'P 1'
#
loop_
_entity.id
_entity.type
_entity.pdbx_description
1 polymer ?
#
loop_
_entity_poly.entity_id
_entity_poly.type
_entity_poly.pdbx_seq_one_letter_code
_entity_poly.pdbx_strand_id
1 'polypeptide(L)' 'MSENAMTAPTNRLEDLPLHQLLFLKIRDGGGPKVAHSVAELHGITVDELKAQCRRAGEEILAERPLVVYEEPVVTWANS' A
#
# COMPACT_ATOMS: atom_id res chain seq x y z
N MET A 1 36.15 19.77 14.30
CA MET A 1 35.43 18.53 13.99
C MET A 1 33.96 18.86 14.05
N SER A 2 33.35 19.20 12.92
CA SER A 2 31.90 19.46 12.85
C SER A 2 31.31 18.27 12.11
N GLU A 3 30.74 17.33 12.87
CA GLU A 3 29.96 16.24 12.31
C GLU A 3 28.68 16.82 11.73
N ASN A 4 28.72 17.07 10.43
CA ASN A 4 27.55 17.40 9.64
C ASN A 4 26.74 16.10 9.52
N ALA A 5 25.84 15.85 10.47
CA ALA A 5 24.90 14.75 10.45
C ALA A 5 23.94 14.96 9.26
N MET A 6 24.38 14.52 8.08
CA MET A 6 23.52 14.27 6.93
C MET A 6 22.51 13.20 7.34
N THR A 7 21.35 13.62 7.85
CA THR A 7 20.22 12.72 7.98
C THR A 7 19.87 12.24 6.59
N ALA A 8 20.16 10.96 6.32
CA ALA A 8 19.72 10.30 5.11
C ALA A 8 18.19 10.50 4.98
N PRO A 9 17.65 10.72 3.77
CA PRO A 9 16.22 10.86 3.59
C PRO A 9 15.53 9.63 4.16
N THR A 10 14.74 9.81 5.23
CA THR A 10 13.92 8.75 5.80
C THR A 10 13.09 8.13 4.68
N ASN A 11 13.33 6.86 4.39
CA ASN A 11 12.55 6.11 3.42
C ASN A 11 11.14 5.98 3.99
N ARG A 12 10.24 6.91 3.65
CA ARG A 12 8.89 7.03 4.25
C ARG A 12 8.04 5.78 4.12
N LEU A 13 8.46 4.81 3.31
CA LEU A 13 7.79 3.54 3.10
C LEU A 13 8.24 2.44 4.09
N GLU A 14 9.39 2.57 4.74
CA GLU A 14 9.92 1.56 5.68
C GLU A 14 9.13 1.49 6.99
N ASP A 15 8.55 2.61 7.42
CA ASP A 15 7.77 2.71 8.67
C ASP A 15 6.26 2.51 8.47
N LEU A 16 5.80 2.25 7.24
CA LEU A 16 4.38 2.09 6.99
C LEU A 16 3.86 0.75 7.54
N PRO A 17 2.67 0.75 8.17
CA PRO A 17 1.94 -0.48 8.41
C PRO A 17 1.80 -1.31 7.13
N LEU A 18 1.93 -2.64 7.25
CA LEU A 18 1.96 -3.55 6.11
C LEU A 18 0.76 -3.36 5.17
N HIS A 19 -0.45 -3.16 5.70
CA HIS A 19 -1.64 -2.95 4.88
C HIS A 19 -1.55 -1.70 4.01
N GLN A 20 -1.02 -0.60 4.56
CA GLN A 20 -0.84 0.66 3.83
C GLN A 20 0.24 0.49 2.76
N LEU A 21 1.36 -0.15 3.08
CA LEU A 21 2.43 -0.43 2.12
C LEU A 21 1.92 -1.27 0.94
N LEU A 22 1.19 -2.36 1.22
CA LEU A 22 0.64 -3.24 0.20
C LEU A 22 -0.39 -2.52 -0.66
N PHE A 23 -1.27 -1.73 -0.06
CA PHE A 23 -2.23 -0.91 -0.80
C PHE A 23 -1.54 0.04 -1.77
N LEU A 24 -0.49 0.75 -1.32
CA LEU A 24 0.29 1.66 -2.16
C LEU A 24 1.00 0.90 -3.30
N LYS A 25 1.55 -0.28 -3.04
CA LYS A 25 2.17 -1.11 -4.09
C LYS A 25 1.19 -1.50 -5.19
N ILE A 26 -0.07 -1.81 -4.85
CA ILE A 26 -1.11 -2.09 -5.85
C ILE A 26 -1.52 -0.83 -6.59
N ARG A 27 -1.76 0.27 -5.87
CA ARG A 27 -2.15 1.56 -6.45
C ARG A 27 -1.10 2.05 -7.45
N ASP A 28 0.15 2.14 -7.01
CA ASP A 28 1.27 2.72 -7.77
C ASP A 28 1.81 1.74 -8.83
N GLY A 29 1.57 0.43 -8.66
CA GLY A 29 1.82 -0.60 -9.68
C GLY A 29 0.80 -0.61 -10.83
N GLY A 30 -0.17 0.31 -10.84
CA GLY A 30 -1.19 0.41 -11.87
C GLY A 30 -2.39 -0.50 -11.65
N GLY A 31 -2.71 -0.77 -10.38
CA GLY A 31 -3.93 -1.43 -9.93
C GLY A 31 -3.83 -2.95 -9.80
N PRO A 32 -4.97 -3.65 -9.72
CA PRO A 32 -5.07 -5.08 -9.42
C PRO A 32 -4.26 -6.02 -10.33
N LYS A 33 -3.85 -5.56 -11.51
CA LYS A 33 -3.03 -6.33 -12.46
C LYS A 33 -1.68 -6.77 -11.87
N VAL A 34 -1.15 -6.05 -10.88
CA VAL A 34 0.12 -6.42 -10.21
C VAL A 34 -0.08 -7.27 -8.94
N ALA A 35 -1.32 -7.60 -8.59
CA ALA A 35 -1.63 -8.26 -7.32
C ALA A 35 -0.91 -9.59 -7.12
N HIS A 36 -0.83 -10.43 -8.15
CA HIS A 36 -0.14 -11.72 -8.06
C HIS A 36 1.35 -11.55 -7.73
N SER A 37 2.04 -10.65 -8.44
CA SER A 37 3.47 -10.39 -8.19
C SER A 37 3.72 -9.76 -6.82
N VAL A 38 2.83 -8.89 -6.36
CA VAL A 38 2.93 -8.29 -5.02
C VAL A 38 2.67 -9.34 -3.93
N ALA A 39 1.67 -10.20 -4.11
CA ALA A 39 1.39 -11.29 -3.17
C ALA A 39 2.58 -12.25 -3.05
N GLU A 40 3.16 -12.67 -4.18
CA GLU A 40 4.35 -13.52 -4.25
C GLU A 40 5.56 -12.88 -3.56
N LEU A 41 5.85 -11.60 -3.86
CA LEU A 41 6.97 -10.87 -3.26
C LEU A 41 6.87 -10.78 -1.73
N HIS A 42 5.65 -10.73 -1.20
CA HIS A 42 5.38 -10.61 0.22
C HIS A 42 5.05 -11.96 0.89
N GLY A 43 5.10 -13.07 0.15
CA GLY A 43 4.84 -14.41 0.68
C GLY A 43 3.42 -14.62 1.20
N ILE A 44 2.44 -13.89 0.63
CA ILE A 44 1.03 -13.98 1.01
C ILE A 44 0.18 -14.43 -0.18
N THR A 45 -1.03 -14.88 0.11
CA THR A 45 -2.05 -15.15 -0.91
C THR A 45 -2.68 -13.86 -1.44
N VAL A 46 -3.32 -13.94 -2.61
CA VAL A 46 -4.08 -12.81 -3.15
C VAL A 46 -5.25 -12.42 -2.24
N ASP A 47 -5.88 -13.38 -1.55
CA ASP A 47 -6.98 -13.10 -0.63
C ASP A 47 -6.52 -12.37 0.63
N GLU A 48 -5.36 -12.74 1.17
CA GLU A 48 -4.71 -11.99 2.25
C GLU A 48 -4.33 -10.59 1.79
N LEU A 49 -3.77 -10.43 0.59
CA LEU A 49 -3.49 -9.13 0.00
C LEU A 49 -4.76 -8.27 -0.15
N LYS A 50 -5.88 -8.86 -0.60
CA LYS A 50 -7.18 -8.18 -0.63
C LYS A 50 -7.61 -7.74 0.76
N ALA A 51 -7.46 -8.59 1.79
CA ALA A 51 -7.80 -8.23 3.17
C ALA A 51 -6.98 -7.03 3.68
N GLN A 52 -5.68 -6.99 3.36
CA GLN A 52 -4.80 -5.85 3.65
C GLN A 52 -5.28 -4.59 2.92
N CYS A 53 -5.62 -4.70 1.63
CA CYS A 53 -6.11 -3.57 0.84
C CYS A 53 -7.47 -3.05 1.31
N ARG A 54 -8.38 -3.93 1.77
CA ARG A 54 -9.67 -3.52 2.37
C ARG A 54 -9.45 -2.69 3.62
N ARG A 55 -8.60 -3.17 4.54
CA ARG A 55 -8.27 -2.45 5.78
C ARG A 55 -7.68 -1.06 5.48
N ALA A 56 -6.73 -0.96 4.55
CA ALA A 56 -6.18 0.33 4.15
C ALA A 56 -7.23 1.24 3.51
N GLY A 57 -8.11 0.69 2.66
CA GLY A 57 -9.23 1.42 2.08
C GLY A 57 -10.20 1.98 3.12
N GLU A 58 -10.52 1.20 4.15
CA GLU A 58 -11.37 1.63 5.28
C GLU A 58 -10.73 2.78 6.06
N GLU A 59 -9.43 2.71 6.35
CA GLU A 59 -8.68 3.79 7.02
C GLU A 59 -8.70 5.08 6.18
N ILE A 60 -8.45 4.97 4.87
CA ILE A 60 -8.50 6.14 3.97
C ILE A 60 -9.91 6.74 3.96
N LEU A 61 -10.95 5.90 3.81
CA LEU A 61 -12.35 6.32 3.77
C LEU A 61 -12.80 7.00 5.08
N ALA A 62 -12.21 6.63 6.22
CA ALA A 62 -12.48 7.28 7.50
C ALA A 62 -11.93 8.71 7.57
N GLU A 63 -10.85 9.01 6.84
CA GLU A 63 -10.19 10.32 6.83
C GLU A 63 -10.65 11.21 5.67
N ARG A 64 -10.88 10.63 4.49
CA ARG A 64 -11.23 11.35 3.27
C ARG A 64 -11.88 10.45 2.21
N PRO A 65 -12.57 11.03 1.22
CA PRO A 65 -12.96 10.29 0.03
C PRO A 65 -11.75 9.68 -0.70
N LEU A 66 -11.98 8.53 -1.34
CA LEU A 66 -10.99 7.90 -2.23
C LEU A 66 -10.72 8.81 -3.43
N VAL A 67 -9.48 8.78 -3.92
CA VAL A 67 -9.15 9.40 -5.21
C VAL A 67 -9.23 8.37 -6.34
N VAL A 68 -9.24 8.85 -7.60
CA VAL A 68 -9.45 8.03 -8.81
C VAL A 68 -8.52 6.81 -8.93
N TYR A 69 -7.30 6.88 -8.37
CA TYR A 69 -6.34 5.77 -8.42
C TYR A 69 -6.53 4.74 -7.29
N GLU A 70 -7.26 5.11 -6.23
CA GLU A 70 -7.51 4.27 -5.05
C GLU A 70 -8.79 3.45 -5.20
N GLU A 71 -9.80 4.01 -5.88
CA GLU A 71 -11.08 3.33 -6.14
C GLU A 71 -10.89 1.93 -6.76
N PRO A 72 -10.06 1.73 -7.82
CA PRO A 72 -9.89 0.41 -8.42
C PRO A 72 -9.29 -0.62 -7.45
N VAL A 73 -8.42 -0.17 -6.54
CA VAL A 73 -7.81 -1.04 -5.52
C VAL A 73 -8.87 -1.49 -4.53
N VAL A 74 -9.67 -0.55 -4.01
CA VAL A 74 -10.74 -0.83 -3.04
C VAL A 74 -11.86 -1.67 -3.67
N THR A 75 -12.29 -1.36 -4.89
CA THR A 75 -13.31 -2.14 -5.60
C THR A 75 -12.85 -3.58 -5.81
N TRP A 76 -11.62 -3.79 -6.28
CA TRP A 76 -11.07 -5.12 -6.45
C TRP A 76 -10.90 -5.88 -5.13
N ALA A 77 -10.44 -5.18 -4.09
CA ALA A 77 -10.26 -5.78 -2.77
C ALA A 77 -11.59 -6.26 -2.15
N ASN A 78 -12.72 -5.66 -2.53
CA ASN A 78 -14.07 -6.05 -2.10
C ASN A 78 -14.78 -7.05 -3.05
N SER A 79 -14.16 -7.42 -4.17
CA SER A 79 -14.70 -8.41 -5.12
C SER A 79 -14.36 -9.85 -4.76
#